data_AF-A0A972QE88-F1
#
_entry.id   AF-A0A972QE88-F1
#
_cell.length_a   1.000
_cell.length_b   1.000
_cell.length_c   1.000
_cell.angle_alpha   90.00
_cell.angle_beta   90.00
_cell.angle_gamma   90.00
#
_symmetry.space_group_name_H-M   'P 1'
#
loop_
_entity.id
_entity.type
_entity.pdbx_description
1 polymer ?
#
loop_
_entity_poly.entity_id
_entity_poly.type
_entity_poly.pdbx_seq_one_letter_code
_entity_poly.pdbx_strand_id
1 'polypeptide(L)'
;MKKILLVDTDSKIPNIALMKLAAMYKNTGYKVKLLRLKMHYYPPNKAKIILAHDYSLTCVSTVFTPNKGLVKVIGSPVVMGGTGESLSVTLPKLVEKQKPDYSIYPECDYSIGFISRGCPNKCSFCFVPEKEGKLR
;
A
#
# COMPACT_ATOMS: atom_id res chain seq x y z
N MET A 1 -11.84 0.18 -21.33
CA MET A 1 -11.76 0.93 -20.05
C MET A 1 -10.43 0.64 -19.39
N LYS A 2 -9.70 1.67 -18.93
CA LYS A 2 -8.42 1.49 -18.25
C LYS A 2 -8.63 0.97 -16.82
N LYS A 3 -7.85 -0.02 -16.40
CA LYS A 3 -7.96 -0.68 -15.09
C LYS A 3 -6.66 -0.52 -14.30
N ILE A 4 -6.77 -0.34 -12.99
CA ILE A 4 -5.65 -0.32 -12.04
C ILE A 4 -5.84 -1.46 -11.05
N LEU A 5 -4.78 -2.22 -10.80
CA LEU A 5 -4.73 -3.22 -9.75
C LEU A 5 -3.99 -2.65 -8.55
N LEU A 6 -4.62 -2.70 -7.39
CA LEU A 6 -3.97 -2.44 -6.11
C LEU A 6 -3.77 -3.77 -5.41
N VAL A 7 -2.58 -3.99 -4.85
CA VAL A 7 -2.24 -5.22 -4.12
C VAL A 7 -1.85 -4.85 -2.70
N ASP A 8 -2.62 -5.37 -1.75
CA ASP A 8 -2.33 -5.31 -0.32
C ASP A 8 -1.68 -6.64 0.09
N THR A 9 -0.37 -6.61 0.34
CA THR A 9 0.41 -7.82 0.60
C THR A 9 0.03 -8.45 1.93
N ASP A 10 0.01 -7.67 3.01
CA ASP A 10 0.09 -8.19 4.37
C ASP A 10 -0.58 -7.30 5.43
N SER A 11 -1.30 -6.25 5.04
CA SER A 11 -1.98 -5.37 6.00
C SER A 11 -3.20 -6.08 6.60
N LYS A 12 -3.27 -6.12 7.94
CA LYS A 12 -4.49 -6.55 8.66
C LYS A 12 -5.55 -5.45 8.67
N ILE A 13 -5.11 -4.22 8.93
CA ILE A 13 -5.95 -3.02 8.85
C ILE A 13 -6.00 -2.50 7.41
N PRO A 14 -7.06 -1.78 7.00
CA PRO A 14 -7.12 -1.14 5.69
C PRO A 14 -5.90 -0.26 5.41
N ASN A 15 -5.33 -0.41 4.22
CA ASN A 15 -4.13 0.30 3.85
C ASN A 15 -4.47 1.69 3.31
N ILE A 16 -4.24 2.72 4.13
CA ILE A 16 -4.57 4.11 3.78
C ILE A 16 -3.88 4.60 2.51
N ALA A 17 -2.67 4.13 2.21
CA ALA A 17 -1.95 4.53 1.00
C ALA A 17 -2.63 3.99 -0.26
N LEU A 18 -3.08 2.72 -0.22
CA LEU A 18 -3.86 2.13 -1.31
C LEU A 18 -5.23 2.78 -1.46
N MET A 19 -5.89 3.14 -0.35
CA MET A 19 -7.17 3.87 -0.39
C MET A 19 -7.02 5.25 -1.07
N LYS A 20 -5.94 5.97 -0.80
CA LYS A 20 -5.65 7.26 -1.46
C LYS A 20 -5.32 7.10 -2.94
N LEU A 21 -4.57 6.05 -3.31
CA LEU A 21 -4.33 5.69 -4.70
C LEU A 21 -5.64 5.36 -5.43
N ALA A 22 -6.53 4.59 -4.80
CA ALA A 22 -7.83 4.25 -5.36
C ALA A 22 -8.66 5.51 -5.64
N ALA A 23 -8.73 6.44 -4.69
CA ALA A 23 -9.43 7.71 -4.87
C ALA A 23 -8.91 8.49 -6.09
N MET A 24 -7.57 8.65 -6.20
CA MET A 24 -6.95 9.37 -7.31
C MET A 24 -7.28 8.72 -8.67
N TYR A 25 -7.12 7.40 -8.77
CA TYR A 25 -7.34 6.69 -10.04
C TYR A 25 -8.82 6.65 -10.43
N LYS A 26 -9.74 6.50 -9.47
CA LYS A 26 -11.17 6.57 -9.76
C LYS A 26 -11.58 7.97 -10.23
N ASN A 27 -11.07 9.02 -9.59
CA ASN A 27 -11.32 10.41 -9.99
C ASN A 27 -10.79 10.75 -11.39
N THR A 28 -9.83 9.98 -11.91
CA THR A 28 -9.29 10.10 -13.28
C THR A 28 -9.94 9.14 -14.28
N GLY A 29 -11.02 8.43 -13.88
CA GLY A 29 -11.82 7.57 -14.75
C GLY A 29 -11.32 6.12 -14.87
N TYR A 30 -10.34 5.70 -14.07
CA TYR A 30 -9.89 4.30 -14.05
C TYR A 30 -10.81 3.44 -13.18
N LYS A 31 -11.03 2.19 -13.62
CA LYS A 31 -11.59 1.14 -12.76
C LYS A 31 -10.50 0.60 -11.85
N VAL A 32 -10.72 0.64 -10.54
CA VAL A 32 -9.76 0.17 -9.54
C VAL A 32 -10.24 -1.15 -8.94
N LYS A 33 -9.36 -2.15 -8.89
CA LYS A 33 -9.58 -3.42 -8.17
C LYS A 33 -8.53 -3.56 -7.08
N LEU A 34 -8.96 -3.96 -5.88
CA LEU A 34 -8.05 -4.35 -4.80
C LEU A 34 -7.93 -5.88 -4.74
N LEU A 35 -6.70 -6.37 -4.62
CA LEU A 35 -6.38 -7.76 -4.30
C LEU A 35 -5.66 -7.79 -2.94
N ARG A 36 -6.21 -8.53 -1.98
CA ARG A 36 -5.62 -8.69 -0.65
C ARG A 36 -5.01 -10.08 -0.53
N LEU A 37 -3.70 -10.16 -0.35
CA LEU A 37 -2.98 -11.44 -0.24
C LEU A 37 -3.01 -12.00 1.19
N LYS A 38 -3.18 -11.14 2.20
CA LYS A 38 -3.21 -11.49 3.62
C LYS A 38 -2.01 -12.36 4.04
N MET A 39 -0.82 -12.02 3.55
CA MET A 39 0.40 -12.75 3.87
C MET A 39 0.74 -12.60 5.35
N HIS A 40 1.21 -13.70 5.96
CA HIS A 40 1.66 -13.71 7.35
C HIS A 40 3.01 -12.99 7.48
N TYR A 41 3.32 -12.51 8.69
CA TYR A 41 4.63 -11.91 8.98
C TYR A 41 5.79 -12.90 8.80
N TYR A 42 5.55 -14.18 9.06
CA TYR A 42 6.49 -15.27 8.75
C TYR A 42 5.93 -16.10 7.59
N PRO A 43 6.11 -15.63 6.34
CA PRO A 43 5.59 -16.35 5.18
C PRO A 43 6.35 -17.67 5.00
N PRO A 44 5.70 -18.74 4.52
CA PRO A 44 6.35 -20.05 4.31
C PRO A 44 7.30 -20.09 3.09
N ASN A 45 8.10 -19.04 2.84
CA ASN A 45 9.03 -18.89 1.71
C ASN A 45 8.43 -19.16 0.31
N LYS A 46 7.12 -18.99 0.14
CA LYS A 46 6.46 -19.14 -1.16
C LYS A 46 6.08 -17.78 -1.74
N ALA A 47 6.70 -17.45 -2.87
CA ALA A 47 6.34 -16.26 -3.64
C ALA A 47 4.90 -16.36 -4.15
N LYS A 48 4.19 -15.23 -4.17
CA LYS A 48 2.88 -15.05 -4.76
C LYS A 48 3.03 -14.42 -6.14
N ILE A 49 2.58 -15.14 -7.17
CA ILE A 49 2.58 -14.67 -8.55
C ILE A 49 1.19 -14.14 -8.88
N ILE A 50 1.14 -12.92 -9.41
CA ILE A 50 -0.08 -12.24 -9.83
C ILE A 50 0.00 -11.96 -11.33
N LEU A 51 -0.96 -12.48 -12.08
CA LEU A 51 -1.10 -12.20 -13.51
C LEU A 51 -2.03 -10.99 -13.69
N ALA A 52 -1.51 -9.92 -14.30
CA ALA A 52 -2.14 -8.61 -14.39
C ALA A 52 -2.18 -8.05 -15.84
N HIS A 53 -2.27 -8.93 -16.84
CA HIS A 53 -2.23 -8.57 -18.27
C HIS A 53 -3.26 -7.50 -18.70
N ASP A 54 -4.42 -7.45 -18.05
CA ASP A 54 -5.51 -6.53 -18.38
C ASP A 54 -5.45 -5.17 -17.64
N TYR A 55 -4.36 -4.91 -16.92
CA TYR A 55 -4.20 -3.70 -16.10
C TYR A 55 -3.17 -2.74 -16.69
N SER A 56 -3.51 -1.45 -16.67
CA SER A 56 -2.60 -0.40 -17.13
C SER A 56 -1.43 -0.18 -16.17
N LEU A 57 -1.63 -0.48 -14.89
CA LEU A 57 -0.63 -0.37 -13.83
C LEU A 57 -1.07 -1.23 -12.63
N THR A 58 -0.08 -1.84 -11.97
CA THR A 58 -0.27 -2.50 -10.68
C THR A 58 0.53 -1.79 -9.59
N CYS A 59 -0.14 -1.37 -8.51
CA CYS A 59 0.52 -0.81 -7.33
C CYS A 59 0.49 -1.83 -6.18
N VAL A 60 1.65 -2.15 -5.63
CA VAL A 60 1.79 -3.13 -4.53
C VAL A 60 2.24 -2.39 -3.27
N SER A 61 1.57 -2.64 -2.15
CA SER A 61 2.00 -2.16 -0.83
C SER A 61 2.34 -3.35 0.08
N THR A 62 3.61 -3.40 0.50
CA THR A 62 4.12 -4.36 1.49
C THR A 62 4.51 -3.63 2.77
N VAL A 63 3.86 -3.98 3.89
CA VAL A 63 4.06 -3.29 5.17
C VAL A 63 5.19 -3.95 5.96
N PHE A 64 5.33 -5.27 5.93
CA PHE A 64 6.30 -5.99 6.75
C PHE A 64 7.52 -6.44 5.93
N THR A 65 8.71 -6.19 6.45
CA THR A 65 9.99 -6.51 5.79
C THR A 65 10.19 -7.99 5.45
N PRO A 66 9.67 -8.99 6.20
CA PRO A 66 9.81 -10.39 5.80
C PRO A 66 9.07 -10.76 4.51
N ASN A 67 8.09 -9.96 4.09
CA ASN A 67 7.33 -10.18 2.85
C ASN A 67 7.96 -9.51 1.64
N LYS A 68 9.07 -8.77 1.82
CA LYS A 68 9.78 -8.08 0.74
C LYS A 68 10.19 -9.05 -0.36
N GLY A 69 9.92 -8.69 -1.61
CA GLY A 69 10.28 -9.50 -2.78
C GLY A 69 9.48 -10.81 -2.96
N LEU A 70 8.51 -11.11 -2.09
CA LEU A 70 7.68 -12.31 -2.21
C LEU A 70 6.48 -12.14 -3.15
N VAL A 71 6.17 -10.93 -3.58
CA VAL A 71 5.10 -10.66 -4.55
C VAL A 71 5.72 -10.37 -5.91
N LYS A 72 5.34 -11.17 -6.91
CA LYS A 72 5.76 -10.99 -8.30
C LYS A 72 4.53 -10.72 -9.16
N VAL A 73 4.55 -9.63 -9.92
CA VAL A 73 3.47 -9.26 -10.83
C VAL A 73 3.97 -9.41 -12.26
N ILE A 74 3.18 -10.05 -13.11
CA ILE A 74 3.49 -10.29 -14.53
C ILE A 74 2.36 -9.69 -15.37
N GLY A 75 2.70 -9.03 -16.48
CA GLY A 75 1.72 -8.55 -17.46
C GLY A 75 1.30 -7.08 -17.33
N SER A 76 1.85 -6.32 -16.38
CA SER A 76 1.63 -4.87 -16.29
C SER A 76 2.86 -4.17 -15.72
N PRO A 77 3.07 -2.87 -15.98
CA PRO A 77 3.99 -2.05 -15.20
C PRO A 77 3.65 -2.13 -13.70
N VAL A 78 4.69 -2.11 -12.85
CA VAL A 78 4.55 -2.31 -11.39
C VAL A 78 5.20 -1.18 -10.63
N VAL A 79 4.49 -0.65 -9.65
CA VAL A 79 5.03 0.25 -8.62
C VAL A 79 4.91 -0.46 -7.28
N MET A 80 6.04 -0.71 -6.61
CA MET A 80 6.07 -1.33 -5.29
C MET A 80 6.42 -0.30 -4.23
N GLY A 81 5.75 -0.35 -3.09
CA GLY A 81 6.01 0.52 -1.96
C GLY A 81 5.54 -0.09 -0.64
N GLY A 82 5.49 0.77 0.38
CA GLY A 82 5.21 0.35 1.76
C GLY A 82 6.49 0.18 2.57
N THR A 83 6.35 0.25 3.90
CA THR A 83 7.48 0.24 4.85
C THR A 83 8.35 -1.00 4.69
N GLY A 84 7.75 -2.16 4.41
CA GLY A 84 8.46 -3.41 4.23
C GLY A 84 9.28 -3.47 2.95
N GLU A 85 8.93 -2.66 1.95
CA GLU A 85 9.62 -2.61 0.66
C GLU A 85 10.76 -1.59 0.67
N SER A 86 10.45 -0.33 0.99
CA SER A 86 11.43 0.76 1.07
C SER A 86 10.89 1.95 1.86
N LEU A 87 11.74 2.56 2.68
CA LEU A 87 11.43 3.79 3.42
C LEU A 87 11.51 5.04 2.54
N SER A 88 12.26 4.99 1.43
CA SER A 88 12.43 6.12 0.50
C SER A 88 11.26 6.29 -0.46
N VAL A 89 10.45 5.24 -0.65
CA VAL A 89 9.28 5.28 -1.54
C VAL A 89 8.12 5.92 -0.80
N THR A 90 7.75 7.11 -1.26
CA THR A 90 6.64 7.90 -0.71
C THR A 90 5.58 8.15 -1.78
N LEU A 91 4.33 8.34 -1.34
CA LEU A 91 3.27 8.72 -2.26
C LEU A 91 3.53 10.13 -2.81
N PRO A 92 3.24 10.36 -4.11
CA PRO A 92 3.23 11.71 -4.65
C PRO A 92 2.30 12.63 -3.84
N LYS A 93 2.68 13.89 -3.66
CA LYS A 93 1.91 14.87 -2.85
C LYS A 93 0.44 14.97 -3.25
N LEU A 94 0.12 14.83 -4.53
CA LEU A 94 -1.25 14.84 -5.04
C LEU A 94 -2.08 13.65 -4.52
N VAL A 95 -1.47 12.45 -4.46
CA VAL A 95 -2.11 11.24 -3.94
C VAL A 95 -2.22 11.33 -2.41
N GLU A 96 -1.18 11.81 -1.73
CA GLU A 96 -1.17 11.94 -0.27
C GLU A 96 -2.29 12.87 0.24
N LYS A 97 -2.69 13.88 -0.56
CA LYS A 97 -3.78 14.81 -0.24
C LYS A 97 -5.19 14.26 -0.53
N GLN A 98 -5.32 13.10 -1.18
CA GLN A 98 -6.63 12.52 -1.45
C GLN A 98 -7.31 12.07 -0.14
N LYS A 99 -8.64 12.16 -0.11
CA LYS A 99 -9.45 11.48 0.90
C LYS A 99 -9.38 9.97 0.64
N PRO A 100 -9.17 9.12 1.66
CA PRO A 100 -9.15 7.67 1.49
C PRO A 100 -10.47 7.17 0.88
N ASP A 101 -10.38 6.35 -0.17
CA ASP A 101 -11.54 5.67 -0.73
C ASP A 101 -11.83 4.38 0.05
N TYR A 102 -12.83 4.43 0.93
CA TYR A 102 -13.24 3.28 1.75
C TYR A 102 -13.94 2.18 0.95
N SER A 103 -14.41 2.45 -0.26
CA SER A 103 -15.15 1.44 -1.05
C SER A 103 -14.29 0.24 -1.47
N ILE A 104 -12.96 0.34 -1.40
CA ILE A 104 -12.06 -0.80 -1.66
C ILE A 104 -11.88 -1.72 -0.43
N TYR A 105 -12.26 -1.27 0.77
CA TYR A 105 -12.30 -2.02 2.02
C TYR A 105 -13.71 -1.90 2.62
N PRO A 106 -14.73 -2.53 2.03
CA PRO A 106 -16.13 -2.34 2.41
C PRO A 106 -16.45 -2.76 3.84
N GLU A 107 -15.60 -3.57 4.48
CA GLU A 107 -15.71 -3.97 5.87
C GLU A 107 -15.20 -2.94 6.87
N CYS A 108 -14.57 -1.85 6.41
CA CYS A 108 -14.07 -0.78 7.27
C CYS A 108 -15.22 0.16 7.68
N ASP A 109 -15.75 -0.03 8.89
CA ASP A 109 -16.84 0.76 9.48
C ASP A 109 -16.38 1.94 10.34
N TYR A 110 -15.08 2.21 10.36
CA TYR A 110 -14.46 3.30 11.10
C TYR A 110 -13.62 4.21 10.19
N SER A 111 -13.35 5.43 10.67
CA SER A 111 -12.47 6.38 9.99
C SER A 111 -11.01 6.14 10.37
N ILE A 112 -10.12 6.19 9.38
CA ILE A 112 -8.67 6.05 9.56
C ILE A 112 -8.00 7.38 9.23
N GLY A 113 -7.16 7.84 10.15
CA GLY A 113 -6.40 9.06 10.01
C GLY A 113 -5.22 9.12 10.95
N PHE A 114 -4.44 10.19 10.83
CA PHE A 114 -3.33 10.48 11.72
C PHE A 114 -3.70 11.68 12.58
N ILE A 115 -3.61 11.54 13.91
CA ILE A 115 -3.70 12.66 14.86
C ILE A 115 -2.39 13.46 14.82
N SER A 116 -1.26 12.75 14.76
CA SER A 116 0.09 13.29 14.62
C SER A 116 0.92 12.42 13.66
N ARG A 117 2.03 12.95 13.17
CA ARG A 117 3.02 12.22 12.35
C ARG A 117 4.40 12.30 13.00
N GLY A 118 5.25 11.30 12.74
CA GLY A 118 6.60 11.26 13.31
C GLY A 118 6.66 10.80 14.77
N CYS A 119 7.87 10.48 15.23
CA CYS A 119 8.13 10.00 16.60
C CYS A 119 9.50 10.48 17.07
N PRO A 120 9.63 11.10 18.26
CA PRO A 120 10.92 11.56 18.76
C PRO A 120 11.79 10.43 19.32
N ASN A 121 11.18 9.27 19.60
CA ASN A 121 11.85 8.12 20.21
C ASN A 121 12.61 7.32 19.17
N LYS A 122 13.91 7.08 19.38
CA LYS A 122 14.79 6.33 18.47
C LYS A 122 14.87 4.84 18.84
N CYS A 123 13.72 4.20 19.04
CA CYS A 123 13.68 2.77 19.37
C CYS A 123 14.33 1.94 18.26
N SER A 124 15.18 0.98 18.61
CA SER A 124 15.96 0.17 17.65
C SER A 124 15.10 -0.64 16.66
N PHE A 125 13.85 -0.93 17.03
CA PHE A 125 12.91 -1.70 16.21
C PHE A 125 11.98 -0.82 15.36
N CYS A 126 11.98 0.51 15.54
CA CYS A 126 10.94 1.38 14.99
C CYS A 126 11.42 2.15 13.76
N PHE A 127 10.70 2.01 12.64
CA PHE A 127 10.98 2.76 11.40
C PHE A 127 10.43 4.20 11.40
N VAL A 128 9.56 4.56 12.34
CA VAL A 128 8.84 5.86 12.30
C VAL A 128 9.77 7.08 12.34
N PRO A 129 10.81 7.15 13.21
CA PRO A 129 11.69 8.33 13.24
C PRO A 129 12.46 8.55 11.94
N GLU A 130 12.87 7.46 11.27
CA GLU A 130 13.56 7.53 9.98
C GLU A 130 12.59 7.88 8.85
N LYS A 131 11.42 7.23 8.82
CA LYS A 131 10.42 7.39 7.76
C LYS A 131 9.67 8.71 7.81
N GLU A 132 9.29 9.14 9.01
CA GLU A 132 8.37 10.27 9.21
C GLU A 132 9.02 11.47 9.90
N GLY A 133 10.19 11.28 10.50
CA GLY A 133 10.92 12.34 11.20
C GLY A 133 10.40 12.59 12.62
N LYS A 134 10.68 13.81 13.11
CA LYS A 134 10.23 14.29 14.43
C LYS A 134 8.72 14.47 14.47
N LEU A 135 8.16 14.43 15.68
CA LEU A 135 6.74 14.61 15.94
C LEU A 135 6.24 15.97 15.38
N ARG A 136 5.11 15.94 14.66
CA ARG A 136 4.41 17.10 14.08
C ARG A 136 2.94 16.84 13.84
#